data_AF-A0A7S3AMV1-F1
#
_entry.id   AF-A0A7S3AMV1-F1
#
_cell.length_a   1.000
_cell.length_b   1.000
_cell.length_c   1.000
_cell.angle_alpha   90.00
_cell.angle_beta   90.00
_cell.angle_gamma   90.00
#
_symmetry.space_group_name_H-M   'P 1'
#
loop_
_entity.id
_entity.type
_entity.pdbx_description
1 polymer ?
#
loop_
_entity_poly.entity_id
_entity_poly.type
_entity_poly.pdbx_seq_one_letter_code
_entity_poly.pdbx_strand_id
1 'polypeptide(L)'
;AHKEAMARRKESAAMGTRLKSAEIELALLRGELSAARARRELVLHRLRGELVTRCPVCASPYDSFSGCAAVKCTLCGEYFCPFCETPCGEGDETDQPTSGYSICHAHLQHCTRNPKPGHYFLSTQEVDAFYACRQREVIQRVITEVGAGSEPGGGADEDLITFGATLVSSLQGQDMSLLLGELGTDSGSGVDPHPGSASGKG
;
A
#
# COMPACT_ATOMS: atom_id res chain seq x y z
N ALA A 1 -49.05 36.03 27.70
CA ALA A 1 -47.83 36.38 28.46
C ALA A 1 -47.15 35.18 29.15
N HIS A 2 -47.59 34.70 30.32
CA HIS A 2 -46.82 33.67 31.08
C HIS A 2 -46.71 32.31 30.36
N LYS A 3 -47.81 31.84 29.76
CA LYS A 3 -47.82 30.58 28.99
C LYS A 3 -46.88 30.63 27.78
N GLU A 4 -46.84 31.76 27.07
CA GLU A 4 -45.95 31.96 25.92
C GLU A 4 -44.49 32.04 26.35
N ALA A 5 -44.18 32.69 27.48
CA ALA A 5 -42.83 32.73 28.03
C ALA A 5 -42.34 31.33 28.43
N MET A 6 -43.21 30.50 29.02
CA MET A 6 -42.89 29.10 29.32
C MET A 6 -42.67 28.27 28.05
N ALA A 7 -43.51 28.45 27.01
CA ALA A 7 -43.35 27.76 25.73
C ALA A 7 -41.99 28.08 25.08
N ARG A 8 -41.61 29.36 25.02
CA ARG A 8 -40.31 29.80 24.49
C ARG A 8 -39.12 29.23 25.27
N ARG A 9 -39.22 29.12 26.60
CA ARG A 9 -38.18 28.49 27.43
C ARG A 9 -38.06 26.99 27.14
N LYS A 10 -39.17 26.29 26.96
CA LYS A 10 -39.18 24.86 26.58
C LYS A 10 -38.58 24.63 25.20
N GLU A 11 -38.93 25.46 24.22
CA GLU A 11 -38.37 25.42 22.86
C GLU A 11 -36.87 25.70 22.86
N SER A 12 -36.41 26.73 23.59
CA SER A 12 -34.99 27.05 23.72
C SER A 12 -34.21 25.92 24.38
N ALA A 13 -34.74 25.30 25.43
CA ALA A 13 -34.12 24.13 26.06
C ALA A 13 -34.04 22.93 25.09
N ALA A 14 -35.11 22.66 24.34
CA ALA A 14 -35.14 21.57 23.35
C ALA A 14 -34.18 21.82 22.17
N MET A 15 -34.01 23.08 21.74
CA MET A 15 -33.02 23.43 20.72
C MET A 15 -31.59 23.25 21.26
N GLY A 16 -31.35 23.64 22.52
CA GLY A 16 -30.05 23.46 23.17
C GLY A 16 -29.65 21.99 23.31
N THR A 17 -30.59 21.09 23.62
CA THR A 17 -30.31 19.65 23.67
C THR A 17 -30.02 19.07 22.29
N ARG A 18 -30.75 19.51 21.24
CA ARG A 18 -30.49 19.09 19.86
C ARG A 18 -29.12 19.53 19.36
N LEU A 19 -28.71 20.76 19.65
CA LEU A 19 -27.39 21.27 19.28
C LEU A 19 -26.27 20.44 19.91
N LYS A 20 -26.37 20.17 21.23
CA LYS A 20 -25.40 19.32 21.93
C LYS A 20 -25.35 17.90 21.36
N SER A 21 -26.50 17.33 21.02
CA SER A 21 -26.56 16.00 20.39
C SER A 21 -25.85 16.00 19.03
N ALA A 22 -26.07 17.02 18.20
CA ALA A 22 -25.42 17.16 16.90
C ALA A 22 -23.90 17.39 17.02
N GLU A 23 -23.45 18.14 18.03
CA GLU A 23 -22.02 18.33 18.32
C GLU A 23 -21.32 17.01 18.66
N ILE A 24 -21.96 16.16 19.48
CA ILE A 24 -21.44 14.83 19.82
C ILE A 24 -21.37 13.94 18.57
N GLU A 25 -22.43 13.91 17.76
CA GLU A 25 -22.48 13.13 16.52
C GLU A 25 -21.37 13.55 15.54
N LEU A 26 -21.16 14.85 15.33
CA LEU A 26 -20.06 15.37 14.50
C LEU A 26 -18.68 15.01 15.05
N ALA A 27 -18.50 15.02 16.37
CA ALA A 27 -17.24 14.61 16.99
C ALA A 27 -16.94 13.12 16.76
N LEU A 28 -17.95 12.26 16.86
CA LEU A 28 -17.83 10.83 16.57
C LEU A 28 -17.46 10.60 15.10
N LEU A 29 -18.18 11.22 14.16
CA LEU A 29 -17.90 11.11 12.72
C LEU A 29 -16.48 11.59 12.36
N ARG A 30 -15.98 12.66 13.00
CA ARG A 30 -14.60 13.13 12.82
C ARG A 30 -13.58 12.12 13.32
N GLY A 31 -13.84 11.49 14.47
CA GLY A 31 -13.01 10.43 15.01
C GLY A 31 -12.93 9.22 14.08
N GLU A 32 -14.08 8.77 13.57
CA GLU A 32 -14.18 7.66 12.61
C GLU A 32 -13.43 7.96 11.31
N LEU A 33 -13.63 9.15 10.73
CA LEU A 33 -12.94 9.58 9.51
C LEU A 33 -11.42 9.67 9.72
N SER A 34 -10.97 10.21 10.86
CA SER A 34 -9.54 10.28 11.20
C SER A 34 -8.93 8.89 11.31
N ALA A 35 -9.62 7.96 11.99
CA ALA A 35 -9.16 6.58 12.12
C ALA A 35 -9.15 5.85 10.76
N ALA A 36 -10.14 6.09 9.90
CA ALA A 36 -10.18 5.53 8.55
C ALA A 36 -9.01 6.01 7.67
N ARG A 37 -8.68 7.30 7.75
CA ARG A 37 -7.51 7.86 7.04
C ARG A 37 -6.20 7.24 7.52
N ALA A 38 -6.01 7.13 8.84
CA ALA A 38 -4.82 6.51 9.41
C ALA A 38 -4.66 5.04 8.97
N ARG A 39 -5.76 4.27 8.91
CA ARG A 39 -5.74 2.89 8.38
C ARG A 39 -5.35 2.83 6.91
N ARG A 40 -5.90 3.71 6.07
CA ARG A 40 -5.53 3.78 4.65
C ARG A 40 -4.05 4.11 4.46
N GLU A 41 -3.54 5.10 5.20
CA GLU A 41 -2.13 5.48 5.17
C GLU A 41 -1.21 4.32 5.59
N LEU A 42 -1.59 3.57 6.63
CA LEU A 42 -0.86 2.39 7.06
C LEU A 42 -0.83 1.30 5.96
N VAL A 43 -1.96 1.01 5.33
CA VAL A 43 -2.01 0.05 4.20
C VAL A 43 -1.07 0.51 3.08
N LEU A 44 -1.16 1.77 2.67
CA LEU A 44 -0.33 2.33 1.60
C LEU A 44 1.16 2.28 1.93
N HIS A 45 1.53 2.61 3.18
CA HIS A 45 2.89 2.51 3.66
C HIS A 45 3.44 1.08 3.55
N ARG A 46 2.66 0.09 3.97
CA ARG A 46 3.04 -1.33 3.85
C ARG A 46 3.17 -1.78 2.40
N LEU A 47 2.19 -1.42 1.56
CA LEU A 47 2.20 -1.78 0.14
C LEU A 47 3.42 -1.23 -0.61
N ARG A 48 3.87 -0.01 -0.31
CA ARG A 48 5.10 0.55 -0.90
C ARG A 48 6.33 -0.32 -0.64
N GLY A 49 6.40 -0.98 0.51
CA GLY A 49 7.51 -1.89 0.83
C GLY A 49 7.37 -3.25 0.16
N GLU A 50 6.16 -3.80 0.15
CA GLU A 50 5.89 -5.19 -0.24
C GLU A 50 5.62 -5.39 -1.75
N LEU A 51 5.19 -4.36 -2.48
CA LEU A 51 4.93 -4.44 -3.93
C LEU A 51 6.19 -4.24 -4.79
N VAL A 52 7.26 -3.70 -4.20
CA VAL A 52 8.54 -3.54 -4.89
C VAL A 52 9.25 -4.88 -4.91
N THR A 53 9.55 -5.37 -6.11
CA THR A 53 10.37 -6.56 -6.34
C THR A 53 11.80 -6.32 -5.90
N ARG A 54 12.35 -7.20 -5.06
CA ARG A 54 13.67 -7.04 -4.45
C ARG A 54 14.52 -8.30 -4.57
N CYS A 55 15.82 -8.12 -4.69
CA CYS A 55 16.77 -9.21 -4.60
C CYS A 55 16.66 -9.89 -3.21
N PRO A 56 16.55 -11.23 -3.15
CA PRO A 56 16.40 -11.94 -1.88
C PRO A 56 17.65 -11.91 -0.99
N VAL A 57 18.81 -11.54 -1.54
CA VAL A 57 20.09 -11.48 -0.81
C VAL A 57 20.38 -10.07 -0.30
N CYS A 58 20.35 -9.06 -1.17
CA CYS A 58 20.74 -7.69 -0.80
C CYS A 58 19.57 -6.70 -0.66
N ALA A 59 18.32 -7.14 -0.89
CA ALA A 59 17.10 -6.32 -0.84
C ALA A 59 17.05 -5.13 -1.82
N SER A 60 18.01 -5.03 -2.75
CA SER A 60 17.99 -4.02 -3.83
C SER A 60 16.78 -4.23 -4.72
N PRO A 61 16.06 -3.17 -5.12
CA PRO A 61 15.01 -3.29 -6.11
C PRO A 61 15.58 -3.76 -7.45
N TYR A 62 14.77 -4.46 -8.23
CA TYR A 62 15.08 -4.84 -9.61
C TYR A 62 13.87 -4.62 -10.51
N ASP A 63 14.11 -4.26 -11.77
CA ASP A 63 13.08 -3.97 -12.76
C ASP A 63 12.39 -5.24 -13.28
N SER A 64 11.28 -5.07 -13.98
CA SER A 64 10.68 -6.17 -14.73
C SER A 64 11.65 -6.70 -15.78
N PHE A 65 11.61 -8.00 -16.00
CA PHE A 65 12.45 -8.70 -16.97
C PHE A 65 11.54 -9.27 -18.08
N SER A 66 12.14 -9.51 -19.24
CA SER A 66 11.49 -10.24 -20.34
C SER A 66 12.47 -11.23 -20.95
N GLY A 67 11.96 -12.35 -21.48
CA GLY A 67 12.80 -13.42 -21.99
C GLY A 67 13.25 -14.35 -20.87
N CYS A 68 14.55 -14.40 -20.57
CA CYS A 68 15.10 -15.31 -19.58
C CYS A 68 14.68 -14.91 -18.16
N ALA A 69 14.09 -15.85 -17.42
CA ALA A 69 13.62 -15.64 -16.05
C ALA A 69 14.68 -15.91 -14.97
N ALA A 70 15.93 -16.22 -15.35
CA ALA A 70 17.05 -16.26 -14.42
C ALA A 70 17.55 -14.82 -14.18
N VAL A 71 17.00 -14.15 -13.18
CA VAL A 71 17.29 -12.75 -12.90
C VAL A 71 18.60 -12.63 -12.15
N LYS A 72 19.52 -11.79 -12.66
CA LYS A 72 20.76 -11.42 -11.97
C LYS A 72 20.58 -10.10 -11.24
N CYS A 73 20.92 -10.04 -9.96
CA CYS A 73 20.99 -8.78 -9.25
C CYS A 73 22.17 -7.94 -9.76
N THR A 74 21.91 -6.72 -10.21
CA THR A 74 22.97 -5.81 -10.70
C THR A 74 23.88 -5.28 -9.59
N LEU A 75 23.42 -5.29 -8.34
CA LEU A 75 24.18 -4.79 -7.20
C LEU A 75 25.09 -5.85 -6.58
N CYS A 76 24.59 -7.06 -6.33
CA CYS A 76 25.36 -8.13 -5.67
C CYS A 76 25.80 -9.27 -6.60
N GLY A 77 25.32 -9.31 -7.85
CA GLY A 77 25.70 -10.35 -8.82
C GLY A 77 24.99 -11.70 -8.64
N GLU A 78 24.22 -11.89 -7.57
CA GLU A 78 23.45 -13.10 -7.29
C GLU A 78 22.36 -13.36 -8.35
N TYR A 79 22.28 -14.59 -8.85
CA TYR A 79 21.13 -15.07 -9.62
C TYR A 79 20.03 -15.57 -8.69
N PHE A 80 18.78 -15.33 -9.04
CA PHE A 80 17.64 -15.80 -8.28
C PHE A 80 16.40 -16.03 -9.14
N CYS A 81 15.50 -16.85 -8.61
CA CYS A 81 14.20 -17.06 -9.22
C CYS A 81 13.26 -15.90 -8.85
N PRO A 82 12.73 -15.11 -9.80
CA PRO A 82 11.87 -13.96 -9.52
C PRO A 82 10.47 -14.36 -9.01
N PHE A 83 10.10 -15.63 -9.14
CA PHE A 83 8.77 -16.14 -8.77
C PHE A 83 8.70 -16.59 -7.31
N CYS A 84 9.70 -17.36 -6.86
CA CYS A 84 9.79 -17.87 -5.49
C CYS A 84 10.87 -17.18 -4.65
N GLU A 85 11.64 -16.27 -5.25
CA GLU A 85 12.71 -15.49 -4.61
C GLU A 85 13.82 -16.36 -4.00
N THR A 86 14.01 -17.58 -4.54
CA THR A 86 15.08 -18.46 -4.09
C THR A 86 16.42 -18.01 -4.71
N PRO A 87 17.46 -17.73 -3.89
CA PRO A 87 18.80 -17.44 -4.38
C PRO A 87 19.42 -18.69 -5.03
N CYS A 88 20.17 -18.51 -6.10
CA CYS A 88 20.74 -19.59 -6.94
C CYS A 88 22.27 -19.53 -7.03
N GLY A 89 22.90 -18.55 -6.40
CA GLY A 89 24.34 -18.32 -6.36
C GLY A 89 24.81 -17.20 -7.29
N GLU A 90 26.05 -16.79 -7.08
CA GLU A 90 26.76 -15.88 -7.97
C GLU A 90 27.29 -16.60 -9.22
N GLY A 91 27.66 -15.82 -10.24
CA GLY A 91 28.35 -16.34 -11.41
C GLY A 91 28.24 -15.42 -12.62
N ASP A 92 28.83 -15.86 -13.72
CA ASP A 92 28.67 -15.24 -15.03
C ASP A 92 27.65 -16.01 -15.87
N GLU A 93 27.22 -15.43 -16.99
CA GLU A 93 26.32 -16.02 -18.00
C GLU A 93 27.04 -17.12 -18.80
N THR A 94 27.63 -18.07 -18.08
CA THR A 94 28.29 -19.24 -18.64
C THR A 94 27.46 -20.48 -18.32
N ASP A 95 27.33 -21.38 -19.30
CA ASP A 95 26.66 -22.67 -19.16
C ASP A 95 27.49 -23.68 -18.33
N GLN A 96 28.29 -23.20 -17.37
CA GLN A 96 28.94 -24.07 -16.41
C GLN A 96 27.90 -24.60 -15.41
N PRO A 97 27.88 -25.90 -15.11
CA PRO A 97 26.83 -26.51 -14.28
C PRO A 97 26.80 -26.00 -12.84
N THR A 98 27.87 -25.35 -12.38
CA THR A 98 28.00 -24.77 -11.04
C THR A 98 27.78 -23.26 -11.00
N SER A 99 27.52 -22.61 -12.15
CA SER A 99 27.23 -21.17 -12.16
C SER A 99 25.84 -20.91 -11.61
N GLY A 100 25.67 -19.76 -10.94
CA GLY A 100 24.34 -19.31 -10.49
C GLY A 100 23.31 -19.27 -11.63
N TYR A 101 23.77 -18.97 -12.86
CA TYR A 101 22.95 -19.02 -14.08
C TYR A 101 22.39 -20.41 -14.36
N SER A 102 23.22 -21.45 -14.44
CA SER A 102 22.77 -22.84 -14.69
C SER A 102 21.89 -23.37 -13.54
N ILE A 103 22.25 -23.08 -12.30
CA ILE A 103 21.47 -23.48 -11.12
C ILE A 103 20.09 -22.83 -11.16
N CYS A 104 20.01 -21.54 -11.50
CA CYS A 104 18.74 -20.82 -11.61
C CYS A 104 17.86 -21.36 -12.73
N HIS A 105 18.43 -21.72 -13.88
CA HIS A 105 17.70 -22.39 -14.96
C HIS A 105 17.12 -23.74 -14.53
N ALA A 106 17.93 -24.58 -13.90
CA ALA A 106 17.47 -25.88 -13.38
C ALA A 106 16.34 -25.68 -12.35
N HIS A 107 16.47 -24.68 -11.46
CA HIS A 107 15.42 -24.33 -10.51
C HIS A 107 14.12 -23.90 -11.21
N LEU A 108 14.19 -23.00 -12.19
CA LEU A 108 13.00 -22.46 -12.88
C LEU A 108 12.17 -23.54 -13.56
N GLN A 109 12.81 -24.59 -14.09
CA GLN A 109 12.11 -25.73 -14.71
C GLN A 109 11.23 -26.49 -13.70
N HIS A 110 11.60 -26.49 -12.43
CA HIS A 110 10.91 -27.21 -11.35
C HIS A 110 10.22 -26.30 -10.33
N CYS A 111 10.30 -24.98 -10.51
CA CYS A 111 9.72 -24.01 -9.59
C CYS A 111 8.18 -24.08 -9.64
N THR A 112 7.56 -24.38 -8.50
CA THR A 112 6.08 -24.46 -8.37
C THR A 112 5.37 -23.12 -8.55
N ARG A 113 6.10 -22.01 -8.43
CA ARG A 113 5.60 -20.65 -8.63
C ARG A 113 5.84 -20.11 -10.04
N ASN A 114 6.59 -20.83 -10.88
CA ASN A 114 6.78 -20.42 -12.26
C ASN A 114 5.43 -20.54 -13.01
N PRO A 115 4.91 -19.45 -13.61
CA PRO A 115 3.64 -19.49 -14.34
C PRO A 115 3.71 -20.40 -15.58
N LYS A 116 4.92 -20.81 -16.00
CA LYS A 116 5.15 -21.71 -17.12
C LYS A 116 6.14 -22.84 -16.73
N PRO A 117 5.67 -23.86 -15.99
CA PRO A 117 6.53 -24.97 -15.55
C PRO A 117 7.27 -25.65 -16.69
N GLY A 118 8.52 -26.05 -16.45
CA GLY A 118 9.40 -26.64 -17.48
C GLY A 118 10.05 -25.64 -18.44
N HIS A 119 9.70 -24.36 -18.38
CA HIS A 119 10.27 -23.30 -19.22
C HIS A 119 10.89 -22.20 -18.37
N TYR A 120 12.01 -21.64 -18.84
CA TYR A 120 12.67 -20.48 -18.20
C TYR A 120 12.67 -19.23 -19.11
N PHE A 121 12.10 -19.34 -20.32
CA PHE A 121 11.82 -18.20 -21.19
C PHE A 121 10.34 -17.85 -21.14
N LEU A 122 10.04 -16.61 -20.77
CA LEU A 122 8.68 -16.08 -20.67
C LEU A 122 8.55 -14.79 -21.46
N SER A 123 7.39 -14.61 -22.06
CA SER A 123 6.96 -13.34 -22.65
C SER A 123 6.68 -12.30 -21.56
N THR A 124 6.76 -11.02 -21.92
CA THR A 124 6.39 -9.91 -21.02
C THR A 124 4.98 -10.10 -20.46
N GLN A 125 4.02 -10.54 -21.28
CA GLN A 125 2.64 -10.78 -20.85
C GLN A 125 2.53 -11.85 -19.75
N GLU A 126 3.30 -12.94 -19.85
CA GLU A 126 3.32 -14.00 -18.83
C GLU A 126 3.95 -13.50 -17.51
N VAL A 127 5.02 -12.70 -17.59
CA VAL A 127 5.67 -12.08 -16.43
C VAL A 127 4.74 -11.07 -15.74
N ASP A 128 4.12 -10.19 -16.52
CA ASP A 128 3.17 -9.18 -16.02
C ASP A 128 1.96 -9.85 -15.36
N ALA A 129 1.41 -10.90 -15.96
CA ALA A 129 0.29 -11.64 -15.40
C ALA A 129 0.64 -12.29 -14.05
N PHE A 130 1.85 -12.83 -13.92
CA PHE A 130 2.34 -13.36 -12.64
C PHE A 130 2.43 -12.27 -11.58
N TYR A 131 3.08 -11.14 -11.89
CA TYR A 131 3.22 -10.05 -10.92
C TYR A 131 1.88 -9.42 -10.56
N ALA A 132 0.94 -9.28 -11.50
CA ALA A 132 -0.41 -8.84 -11.20
C ALA A 132 -1.15 -9.82 -10.27
N CYS A 133 -0.92 -11.13 -10.39
CA CYS A 133 -1.45 -12.11 -9.44
C CYS A 133 -0.82 -11.94 -8.04
N ARG A 134 0.51 -11.88 -7.97
CA ARG A 134 1.27 -11.71 -6.73
C ARG A 134 0.90 -10.41 -6.01
N GLN A 135 0.80 -9.30 -6.73
CA GLN A 135 0.44 -7.99 -6.16
C GLN A 135 -0.96 -8.01 -5.54
N ARG A 136 -1.91 -8.72 -6.16
CA ARG A 136 -3.25 -8.91 -5.57
C ARG A 136 -3.19 -9.71 -4.26
N GLU A 137 -2.43 -10.79 -4.21
CA GLU A 137 -2.22 -11.56 -2.98
C GLU A 137 -1.61 -10.72 -1.86
N VAL A 138 -0.59 -9.90 -2.19
CA VAL A 138 0.04 -8.98 -1.25
C VAL A 138 -0.97 -7.94 -0.74
N ILE A 139 -1.73 -7.31 -1.64
CA ILE A 139 -2.76 -6.33 -1.26
C ILE A 139 -3.80 -6.94 -0.33
N GLN A 140 -4.32 -8.10 -0.70
CA GLN A 140 -5.33 -8.78 0.10
C GLN A 140 -4.80 -9.13 1.49
N ARG A 141 -3.58 -9.68 1.58
CA ARG A 141 -2.92 -9.96 2.86
C ARG A 141 -2.77 -8.71 3.72
N VAL A 142 -2.20 -7.64 3.16
CA VAL A 142 -1.95 -6.38 3.90
C VAL A 142 -3.27 -5.80 4.42
N ILE A 143 -4.32 -5.81 3.61
CA ILE A 143 -5.64 -5.32 4.01
C ILE A 143 -6.24 -6.16 5.12
N THR A 144 -6.19 -7.49 5.00
CA THR A 144 -6.68 -8.38 6.05
C THR A 144 -5.90 -8.19 7.36
N GLU A 145 -4.58 -8.05 7.32
CA GLU A 145 -3.76 -7.84 8.52
C GLU A 145 -4.03 -6.49 9.19
N VAL A 146 -4.22 -5.42 8.41
CA VAL A 146 -4.58 -4.09 8.95
C VAL A 146 -6.03 -4.07 9.47
N GLY A 147 -6.95 -4.77 8.79
CA GLY A 147 -8.34 -4.91 9.21
C GLY A 147 -8.50 -5.72 10.49
N ALA A 148 -7.81 -6.87 10.60
CA ALA A 148 -7.89 -7.79 11.73
C ALA A 148 -7.40 -7.18 13.07
N GLY A 149 -6.61 -6.11 13.02
CA GLY A 149 -6.23 -5.34 14.22
C GLY A 149 -7.36 -4.47 14.78
N SER A 150 -8.51 -4.39 14.11
CA SER A 150 -9.67 -3.61 14.54
C SER A 150 -10.64 -4.47 15.36
N GLU A 151 -11.09 -3.95 16.50
CA GLU A 151 -12.07 -4.65 17.36
C GLU A 151 -13.34 -5.02 16.56
N PRO A 152 -13.84 -6.25 16.69
CA PRO A 152 -15.04 -6.70 15.97
C PRO A 152 -16.27 -5.94 16.48
N GLY A 153 -16.72 -4.93 15.72
CA GLY A 153 -17.90 -4.14 16.08
C GLY A 153 -17.99 -2.75 15.44
N GLY A 154 -16.88 -2.21 14.89
CA GLY A 154 -16.91 -0.96 14.13
C GLY A 154 -17.16 -1.24 12.64
N GLY A 155 -18.14 -0.59 12.02
CA GLY A 155 -18.43 -0.65 10.56
C GLY A 155 -17.30 -0.17 9.64
N ALA A 156 -16.07 -0.04 10.14
CA ALA A 156 -14.88 0.40 9.46
C ALA A 156 -14.29 -0.63 8.47
N ASP A 157 -14.77 -1.87 8.49
CA ASP A 157 -14.24 -2.95 7.65
C ASP A 157 -14.68 -2.80 6.18
N GLU A 158 -15.91 -2.33 5.92
CA GLU A 158 -16.41 -2.12 4.55
C GLU A 158 -15.60 -1.07 3.79
N ASP A 159 -15.16 0.01 4.44
CA ASP A 159 -14.36 1.05 3.82
C ASP A 159 -12.98 0.53 3.37
N LEU A 160 -12.38 -0.37 4.17
CA LEU A 160 -11.07 -0.95 3.86
C LEU A 160 -11.17 -2.02 2.78
N ILE A 161 -12.24 -2.82 2.81
CA ILE A 161 -12.56 -3.79 1.76
C ILE A 161 -12.80 -3.07 0.43
N THR A 162 -13.61 -2.01 0.44
CA THR A 162 -13.89 -1.21 -0.76
C THR A 162 -12.61 -0.57 -1.30
N PHE A 163 -11.81 0.04 -0.42
CA PHE A 163 -10.50 0.57 -0.78
C PHE A 163 -9.58 -0.51 -1.40
N GLY A 164 -9.56 -1.70 -0.83
CA GLY A 164 -8.83 -2.85 -1.37
C GLY A 164 -9.30 -3.28 -2.75
N ALA A 165 -10.60 -3.39 -2.94
CA ALA A 165 -11.20 -3.71 -4.23
C ALA A 165 -10.85 -2.65 -5.29
N THR A 166 -10.82 -1.36 -4.91
CA THR A 166 -10.35 -0.28 -5.78
C THR A 166 -8.88 -0.45 -6.15
N LEU A 167 -7.99 -0.69 -5.17
CA LEU A 167 -6.56 -0.93 -5.44
C LEU A 167 -6.33 -2.11 -6.39
N VAL A 168 -7.01 -3.23 -6.15
CA VAL A 168 -6.94 -4.44 -6.99
C VAL A 168 -7.45 -4.17 -8.41
N SER A 169 -8.51 -3.37 -8.56
CA SER A 169 -9.06 -3.03 -9.88
C SER A 169 -8.14 -2.07 -10.63
N SER A 170 -7.52 -1.10 -9.95
CA SER A 170 -6.56 -0.17 -10.56
C SER A 170 -5.32 -0.87 -11.10
N LEU A 171 -4.87 -1.96 -10.44
CA LEU A 171 -3.76 -2.78 -10.94
C LEU A 171 -4.02 -3.40 -12.32
N GLN A 172 -5.28 -3.67 -12.66
CA GLN A 172 -5.64 -4.24 -13.97
C GLN A 172 -5.57 -3.20 -15.10
N GLY A 173 -5.48 -1.90 -14.77
CA GLY A 173 -5.46 -0.78 -15.72
C GLY A 173 -4.07 -0.26 -16.09
N GLN A 174 -2.98 -0.93 -15.70
CA GLN A 174 -1.58 -0.61 -16.05
C GLN A 174 -0.98 0.70 -15.50
N ASP A 175 -1.64 1.46 -14.62
CA ASP A 175 -1.02 2.67 -14.05
C ASP A 175 -1.10 2.76 -12.52
N MET A 176 -0.08 2.21 -11.86
CA MET A 176 0.14 2.37 -10.42
C MET A 176 0.78 3.70 -10.04
N SER A 177 1.27 4.47 -11.01
CA SER A 177 1.95 5.74 -10.74
C SER A 177 0.97 6.80 -10.20
N LEU A 178 -0.28 6.74 -10.62
CA LEU A 178 -1.35 7.62 -10.13
C LEU A 178 -1.70 7.37 -8.66
N LEU A 179 -1.77 6.10 -8.23
CA LEU A 179 -2.11 5.73 -6.86
C LEU A 179 -1.03 6.13 -5.84
N LEU A 180 0.24 6.14 -6.24
CA LEU A 180 1.34 6.57 -5.38
C LEU A 180 1.57 8.09 -5.42
N GLY A 181 1.20 8.75 -6.52
CA GLY A 181 1.36 10.20 -6.72
C GLY A 181 0.41 11.07 -5.91
N GLU A 182 -0.82 10.63 -5.62
CA GLU A 182 -1.80 11.44 -4.88
C GLU A 182 -1.53 11.56 -3.37
N LEU A 183 -0.59 10.79 -2.83
CA LEU A 183 -0.30 10.75 -1.39
C LEU A 183 0.84 11.67 -0.95
N GLY A 184 1.31 12.55 -1.85
CA GLY A 184 2.57 13.25 -1.65
C GLY A 184 2.60 14.69 -2.14
N THR A 185 1.64 15.54 -1.76
CA THR A 185 1.85 17.01 -1.84
C THR A 185 1.08 17.85 -0.82
N ASP A 186 0.32 17.29 0.12
CA ASP A 186 -0.35 18.11 1.15
C ASP A 186 0.62 18.46 2.30
N SER A 187 1.72 19.12 1.94
CA SER A 187 2.57 19.91 2.84
C SER A 187 1.80 21.17 3.21
N GLY A 188 0.66 21.01 3.89
CA GLY A 188 -0.05 22.07 4.59
C GLY A 188 0.73 22.52 5.82
N SER A 189 2.00 22.91 5.67
CA SER A 189 2.72 23.67 6.68
C SER A 189 2.21 25.11 6.62
N GLY A 190 1.01 25.33 7.16
CA GLY A 190 0.59 26.63 7.66
C GLY A 190 1.42 26.96 8.89
N VAL A 191 2.71 27.23 8.69
CA VAL A 191 3.50 27.98 9.67
C VAL A 191 3.04 29.42 9.55
N ASP A 192 2.24 29.85 10.52
CA ASP A 192 1.88 31.25 10.68
C ASP A 192 3.16 32.11 10.64
N PRO A 193 3.22 33.16 9.81
CA PRO A 193 4.35 34.05 9.78
C PRO A 193 4.47 34.73 11.16
N HIS A 194 5.54 34.38 11.88
CA HIS A 194 5.92 35.07 13.11
C HIS A 194 6.03 36.57 12.82
N PRO A 195 5.30 37.46 13.53
CA PRO A 195 5.48 38.89 13.38
C PRO A 195 6.87 39.27 13.89
N GLY A 196 7.73 39.69 12.96
CA GLY A 196 9.05 40.21 13.27
C GLY A 196 8.97 41.35 14.26
N SER A 197 9.63 41.16 15.41
CA SER A 197 9.83 42.18 16.42
C SER A 197 10.77 43.26 15.89
N ALA A 198 10.22 44.43 15.60
CA ALA A 198 10.98 45.65 15.40
C ALA A 198 11.50 46.14 16.76
N SER A 199 12.78 45.89 17.05
CA SER A 199 13.60 46.70 17.96
C SER A 199 14.54 47.52 17.08
N GLY A 200 14.61 48.84 17.13
CA GLY A 200 14.42 49.72 18.27
C GLY A 200 15.77 50.28 18.70
N LYS A 201 16.17 51.39 18.06
CA LYS A 201 17.05 52.50 18.51
C LYS A 201 18.31 52.19 19.34
N GLY A 202 19.43 52.72 18.85
CA GLY A 202 20.68 52.94 19.60
C GLY A 202 21.74 53.50 18.68
#